data_AF-X1VRB9-F1
#
_entry.id   AF-X1VRB9-F1
#
_cell.length_a   1.000
_cell.length_b   1.000
_cell.length_c   1.000
_cell.angle_alpha   90.00
_cell.angle_beta   90.00
_cell.angle_gamma   90.00
#
_symmetry.space_group_name_H-M   'P 1'
#
loop_
_entity.id
_entity.type
_entity.pdbx_description
1 polymer ?
#
loop_
_entity_poly.entity_id
_entity_poly.type
_entity_poly.pdbx_seq_one_letter_code
_entity_poly.pdbx_strand_id
1 'polypeptide(L)'
;MGEFFTPIPLARLIVLESYTVGDRLLDPACGTGTFLIEAINQVFRCKTKNSELWQCLEKIQGVEINPITAVVAKLNILIYILQKLASKSNFKPRLFNIDKFNEIVKNIITGDFLSDIQKFRKYDIIIGNPPWQVINGICSLKYKEFLKRLAKKKGIGVSTQNISNLEISSLFLTKSVDYLKEEGKIGFVLSAGF
;
A
#
# COMPACT_ATOMS: atom_id res chain seq x y z
N MET A 1 -6.85 -16.79 -7.86
CA MET A 1 -7.43 -15.56 -8.45
C MET A 1 -8.38 -14.97 -7.41
N GLY A 2 -8.12 -13.74 -6.99
CA GLY A 2 -8.84 -13.04 -5.92
C GLY A 2 -8.42 -11.57 -5.85
N GLU A 3 -8.08 -10.99 -7.00
CA GLU A 3 -7.81 -9.56 -7.11
C GLU A 3 -9.15 -8.84 -7.10
N PHE A 4 -9.58 -8.41 -5.92
CA PHE A 4 -10.73 -7.53 -5.78
C PHE A 4 -10.26 -6.10 -5.97
N PHE A 5 -10.66 -5.48 -7.08
CA PHE A 5 -10.38 -4.07 -7.31
C PHE A 5 -11.13 -3.21 -6.31
N THR A 6 -10.41 -2.40 -5.56
CA THR A 6 -11.01 -1.41 -4.68
C THR A 6 -11.73 -0.36 -5.51
N PRO A 7 -13.05 -0.13 -5.32
CA PRO A 7 -13.76 0.96 -6.00
C PRO A 7 -13.08 2.30 -5.70
N ILE A 8 -12.78 3.08 -6.74
CA ILE A 8 -12.10 4.38 -6.61
C ILE A 8 -12.79 5.31 -5.59
N PRO A 9 -14.14 5.44 -5.56
CA PRO A 9 -14.80 6.29 -4.57
C PRO A 9 -14.52 5.86 -3.12
N LEU A 10 -14.43 4.56 -2.86
CA LEU A 10 -14.12 4.01 -1.54
C LEU A 10 -12.66 4.28 -1.16
N ALA A 11 -11.72 4.02 -2.07
CA ALA A 11 -10.31 4.32 -1.84
C ALA A 11 -10.08 5.81 -1.56
N ARG A 12 -10.75 6.67 -2.34
CA ARG A 12 -10.72 8.13 -2.13
C ARG A 12 -11.27 8.53 -0.78
N LEU A 13 -12.41 7.98 -0.37
CA LEU A 13 -13.01 8.27 0.93
C LEU A 13 -12.04 7.93 2.06
N ILE A 14 -11.49 6.72 2.06
CA ILE A 14 -10.52 6.29 3.09
C ILE A 14 -9.31 7.24 3.12
N VAL A 15 -8.73 7.56 1.95
CA VAL A 15 -7.59 8.48 1.86
C VAL A 15 -7.95 9.86 2.44
N LEU A 16 -9.11 10.43 2.09
CA LEU A 16 -9.54 11.74 2.58
C LEU A 16 -9.72 11.79 4.10
N GLU A 17 -10.23 10.71 4.70
CA GLU A 17 -10.49 10.63 6.15
C GLU A 17 -9.21 10.38 6.96
N SER A 18 -8.21 9.75 6.37
CA SER A 18 -7.07 9.21 7.12
C SER A 18 -5.72 9.88 6.78
N TYR A 19 -5.45 10.23 5.52
CA TYR A 19 -4.16 10.73 5.07
C TYR A 19 -4.05 12.26 5.16
N THR A 20 -2.97 12.74 5.78
CA THR A 20 -2.57 14.15 5.76
C THR A 20 -1.39 14.35 4.81
N VAL A 21 -1.40 15.42 4.01
CA VAL A 21 -0.30 15.70 3.08
C VAL A 21 1.01 15.89 3.84
N GLY A 22 2.00 15.07 3.50
CA GLY A 22 3.31 15.04 4.16
C GLY A 22 3.49 13.86 5.11
N ASP A 23 2.43 13.12 5.43
CA ASP A 23 2.49 11.86 6.17
C ASP A 23 3.26 10.80 5.37
N ARG A 24 3.97 9.91 6.09
CA ARG A 24 4.54 8.71 5.48
C ARG A 24 3.47 7.62 5.42
N LEU A 25 3.12 7.25 4.19
CA LEU A 25 2.03 6.34 3.86
C LEU A 25 2.58 5.02 3.31
N LEU A 26 2.02 3.91 3.78
CA LEU A 26 2.24 2.58 3.21
C LEU A 26 0.92 1.97 2.75
N ASP A 27 0.92 1.40 1.55
CA ASP A 27 -0.03 0.36 1.15
C ASP A 27 0.67 -1.00 1.08
N PRO A 28 0.43 -1.93 2.02
CA PRO A 28 1.16 -3.18 2.09
C PRO A 28 0.75 -4.22 1.03
N ALA A 29 -0.35 -3.99 0.32
CA ALA A 29 -0.87 -4.86 -0.73
C ALA A 29 -1.44 -3.99 -1.86
N CYS A 30 -0.57 -3.19 -2.47
CA CYS A 30 -1.02 -2.03 -3.25
C CYS A 30 -1.71 -2.37 -4.58
N GLY A 31 -1.61 -3.62 -5.05
CA GLY A 31 -2.20 -4.03 -6.32
C GLY A 31 -1.72 -3.11 -7.45
N THR A 32 -2.66 -2.56 -8.22
CA THR A 32 -2.40 -1.60 -9.31
C THR A 32 -2.21 -0.15 -8.85
N GLY A 33 -2.17 0.12 -7.54
CA GLY A 33 -1.80 1.40 -6.94
C GLY A 33 -2.95 2.36 -6.64
N THR A 34 -4.21 1.91 -6.59
CA THR A 34 -5.39 2.80 -6.43
C THR A 34 -5.31 3.73 -5.21
N PHE A 35 -4.99 3.21 -4.02
CA PHE A 35 -4.85 4.04 -2.82
C PHE A 35 -3.70 5.04 -2.92
N LEU A 36 -2.57 4.61 -3.49
CA LEU A 36 -1.40 5.46 -3.70
C LEU A 36 -1.71 6.60 -4.66
N ILE A 37 -2.44 6.33 -5.75
CA ILE A 37 -2.87 7.34 -6.72
C ILE A 37 -3.81 8.36 -6.07
N GLU A 38 -4.76 7.93 -5.23
CA GLU A 38 -5.64 8.87 -4.52
C GLU A 38 -4.87 9.69 -3.46
N ALA A 39 -3.87 9.13 -2.79
CA ALA A 39 -2.98 9.91 -1.91
C ALA A 39 -2.17 10.94 -2.71
N ILE A 40 -1.59 10.55 -3.85
CA ILE A 40 -0.89 11.44 -4.78
C ILE A 40 -1.82 12.55 -5.29
N ASN A 41 -3.08 12.23 -5.63
CA ASN A 41 -4.09 13.20 -6.02
C ASN A 41 -4.31 14.26 -4.93
N GLN A 42 -4.37 13.86 -3.66
CA GLN A 42 -4.50 14.78 -2.53
C GLN A 42 -3.28 15.71 -2.41
N VAL A 43 -2.06 15.17 -2.59
CA VAL A 43 -0.83 15.99 -2.65
C VAL A 43 -0.90 17.04 -3.75
N PHE A 44 -1.40 16.69 -4.95
CA PHE A 44 -1.55 17.63 -6.06
C PHE A 44 -2.66 18.68 -5.87
N ARG A 45 -3.65 18.40 -5.03
CA ARG A 45 -4.74 19.35 -4.70
C ARG A 45 -4.29 20.42 -3.71
N CYS A 46 -3.29 20.14 -2.89
CA CYS A 46 -2.72 21.13 -1.99
C CYS A 46 -1.86 22.16 -2.75
N LYS A 47 -1.98 23.44 -2.38
CA LYS A 47 -1.14 24.52 -2.91
C LYS A 47 0.27 24.44 -2.29
N THR A 48 1.07 23.46 -2.70
CA THR A 48 2.46 23.29 -2.25
C THR A 48 3.44 23.82 -3.30
N LYS A 49 4.63 24.25 -2.85
CA LYS A 49 5.74 24.58 -3.78
C LYS A 49 6.22 23.30 -4.47
N ASN A 50 6.79 23.41 -5.67
CA ASN A 50 7.28 22.23 -6.41
C ASN A 50 8.31 21.39 -5.64
N SER A 51 9.14 21.99 -4.78
CA SER A 51 10.09 21.25 -3.93
C SER A 51 9.38 20.40 -2.87
N GLU A 52 8.34 20.94 -2.24
CA GLU A 52 7.52 20.27 -1.23
C GLU A 52 6.68 19.14 -1.84
N LEU A 53 6.24 19.31 -3.11
CA LEU A 53 5.52 18.30 -3.86
C LEU A 53 6.31 16.99 -3.91
N TRP A 54 7.55 17.01 -4.42
CA TRP A 54 8.37 15.81 -4.56
C TRP A 54 8.68 15.17 -3.20
N GLN A 55 8.93 15.97 -2.17
CA GLN A 55 9.14 15.48 -0.81
C GLN A 55 7.92 14.75 -0.24
N CYS A 56 6.71 15.17 -0.60
CA CYS A 56 5.48 14.47 -0.20
C CYS A 56 5.30 13.16 -0.98
N LEU A 57 5.55 13.18 -2.30
CA LEU A 57 5.44 11.99 -3.14
C LEU A 57 6.44 10.89 -2.75
N GLU A 58 7.66 11.27 -2.36
CA GLU A 58 8.70 10.34 -1.87
C GLU A 58 8.31 9.60 -0.57
N LYS A 59 7.27 10.05 0.13
CA LYS A 59 6.78 9.42 1.37
C LYS A 59 5.64 8.44 1.17
N ILE A 60 5.15 8.29 -0.06
CA ILE A 60 4.07 7.37 -0.45
C ILE A 60 4.71 6.08 -0.95
N GLN A 61 4.41 4.96 -0.30
CA GLN A 61 5.03 3.66 -0.57
C GLN A 61 4.01 2.54 -0.75
N GLY A 62 4.30 1.60 -1.63
CA GLY A 62 3.48 0.41 -1.88
C GLY A 62 4.30 -0.86 -1.85
N VAL A 63 3.69 -1.97 -1.42
CA VAL A 63 4.25 -3.32 -1.54
C VAL A 63 3.29 -4.18 -2.34
N GLU A 64 3.81 -4.91 -3.32
CA GLU A 64 3.04 -5.84 -4.14
C GLU A 64 3.84 -7.12 -4.37
N ILE A 65 3.23 -8.25 -4.08
CA ILE A 65 3.87 -9.57 -4.16
C ILE A 65 4.02 -10.03 -5.62
N ASN A 66 3.09 -9.65 -6.49
CA ASN A 66 3.14 -9.99 -7.90
C ASN A 66 4.00 -8.98 -8.68
N PRO A 67 5.12 -9.41 -9.30
CA PRO A 67 6.02 -8.51 -10.02
C PRO A 67 5.36 -7.78 -11.20
N ILE A 68 4.41 -8.41 -11.89
CA ILE A 68 3.71 -7.81 -13.04
C ILE A 68 2.75 -6.73 -12.56
N THR A 69 1.95 -7.02 -11.53
CA THR A 69 1.02 -6.05 -10.94
C THR A 69 1.78 -4.86 -10.33
N ALA A 70 2.93 -5.10 -9.71
CA ALA A 70 3.82 -4.04 -9.24
C ALA A 70 4.33 -3.13 -10.38
N VAL A 71 4.64 -3.69 -11.55
CA VAL A 71 5.00 -2.89 -12.75
C VAL A 71 3.81 -2.05 -13.21
N VAL A 72 2.60 -2.61 -13.22
CA VAL A 72 1.37 -1.87 -13.55
C VAL A 72 1.15 -0.70 -12.59
N ALA A 73 1.34 -0.91 -11.28
CA ALA A 73 1.25 0.17 -10.29
C ALA A 73 2.26 1.30 -10.55
N LYS A 74 3.51 0.95 -10.86
CA LYS A 74 4.56 1.91 -11.22
C LYS A 74 4.16 2.74 -12.44
N LEU A 75 3.65 2.09 -13.48
CA LEU A 75 3.19 2.77 -14.70
C LEU A 75 1.98 3.68 -14.44
N ASN A 76 0.98 3.20 -13.70
CA ASN A 76 -0.20 4.00 -13.37
C ASN A 76 0.17 5.27 -12.58
N ILE A 77 1.04 5.14 -11.58
CA ILE A 77 1.54 6.27 -10.79
C ILE A 77 2.31 7.26 -11.67
N LEU A 78 3.23 6.76 -12.51
CA LEU A 78 4.00 7.60 -13.43
C LEU A 78 3.08 8.39 -14.38
N ILE A 79 2.17 7.70 -15.06
CA ILE A 79 1.21 8.30 -15.99
C ILE A 79 0.36 9.35 -15.27
N TYR A 80 -0.12 9.05 -14.07
CA TYR A 80 -0.93 9.97 -13.28
C TYR A 80 -0.18 11.27 -12.94
N ILE A 81 1.05 11.14 -12.44
CA ILE A 81 1.90 12.30 -12.11
C ILE A 81 2.16 13.13 -13.38
N LEU A 82 2.48 12.50 -14.50
CA LEU A 82 2.73 13.19 -15.76
C LEU A 82 1.49 13.96 -16.26
N GLN A 83 0.30 13.37 -16.20
CA GLN A 83 -0.94 14.05 -16.54
C GLN A 83 -1.18 15.27 -15.65
N LYS A 84 -0.96 15.16 -14.34
CA LYS A 84 -1.12 16.27 -13.39
C LYS A 84 -0.11 17.39 -13.63
N LEU A 85 1.14 17.06 -13.96
CA LEU A 85 2.16 18.06 -14.27
C LEU A 85 1.88 18.74 -15.61
N ALA A 86 1.52 18.00 -16.65
CA ALA A 86 1.19 18.53 -17.98
C ALA A 86 -0.04 19.45 -17.96
N SER A 87 -1.00 19.18 -17.07
CA SER A 87 -2.20 20.01 -16.90
C SER A 87 -1.94 21.35 -16.20
N LYS A 88 -0.77 21.54 -15.57
CA LYS A 88 -0.41 22.86 -15.01
C LYS A 88 0.05 23.78 -16.14
N SER A 89 -0.55 24.95 -16.25
CA SER A 89 -0.34 25.97 -17.29
C SER A 89 1.11 26.45 -17.52
N ASN A 90 2.06 26.05 -16.65
CA ASN A 90 3.49 26.34 -16.75
C ASN A 90 4.36 25.07 -16.94
N PHE A 91 3.81 23.97 -17.45
CA PHE A 91 4.59 22.74 -17.66
C PHE A 91 5.72 22.98 -18.67
N LYS A 92 6.95 22.99 -18.18
CA LYS A 92 8.16 22.97 -19.01
C LYS A 92 8.65 21.52 -19.07
N PRO A 93 8.74 20.89 -20.25
CA PRO A 93 9.27 19.52 -20.39
C PRO A 93 10.66 19.33 -19.77
N ARG A 94 11.46 20.40 -19.67
CA ARG A 94 12.75 20.42 -18.94
C ARG A 94 12.65 20.18 -17.43
N LEU A 95 11.46 20.20 -16.84
CA LEU A 95 11.23 19.82 -15.43
C LEU A 95 11.06 18.30 -15.25
N PHE A 96 11.21 17.51 -16.32
CA PHE A 96 11.23 16.06 -16.26
C PHE A 96 12.49 15.59 -15.53
N ASN A 97 12.43 15.57 -14.20
CA ASN A 97 13.50 15.10 -13.36
C ASN A 97 13.41 13.57 -13.26
N ILE A 98 14.13 12.89 -14.16
CA ILE A 98 14.20 11.42 -14.23
C ILE A 98 14.55 10.82 -12.87
N ASP A 99 15.46 11.44 -12.13
CA ASP A 99 15.88 10.95 -10.82
C ASP A 99 14.73 10.96 -9.82
N LYS A 100 13.92 12.04 -9.79
CA LYS A 100 12.73 12.11 -8.93
C LYS A 100 11.68 11.07 -9.30
N PHE A 101 11.46 10.82 -10.57
CA PHE A 101 10.55 9.76 -11.01
C PHE A 101 11.07 8.37 -10.62
N ASN A 102 12.37 8.13 -10.78
CA ASN A 102 13.00 6.89 -10.37
C ASN A 102 12.83 6.65 -8.86
N GLU A 103 12.98 7.68 -8.02
CA GLU A 103 12.73 7.55 -6.58
C GLU A 103 11.26 7.19 -6.26
N ILE A 104 10.29 7.82 -6.92
CA ILE A 104 8.86 7.48 -6.74
C ILE A 104 8.57 6.05 -7.19
N VAL A 105 9.12 5.62 -8.33
CA VAL A 105 8.91 4.27 -8.86
C VAL A 105 9.57 3.21 -7.96
N LYS A 106 10.71 3.53 -7.33
CA LYS A 106 11.37 2.66 -6.33
C LYS A 106 10.55 2.48 -5.06
N ASN A 107 9.66 3.42 -4.73
CA ASN A 107 8.72 3.27 -3.61
C ASN A 107 7.65 2.21 -3.85
N ILE A 108 7.50 1.69 -5.08
CA ILE A 108 6.71 0.49 -5.33
C ILE A 108 7.63 -0.71 -5.25
N ILE A 109 7.54 -1.38 -4.12
CA ILE A 109 8.37 -2.50 -3.77
C ILE A 109 7.69 -3.79 -4.24
N THR A 110 8.44 -4.59 -5.00
CA THR A 110 8.02 -5.94 -5.34
C THR A 110 8.48 -6.90 -4.24
N GLY A 111 7.54 -7.49 -3.50
CA GLY A 111 7.86 -8.39 -2.39
C GLY A 111 6.65 -8.79 -1.56
N ASP A 112 6.85 -9.76 -0.68
CA ASP A 112 5.84 -10.18 0.28
C ASP A 112 5.95 -9.35 1.57
N PHE A 113 4.97 -8.47 1.80
CA PHE A 113 4.88 -7.68 3.03
C PHE A 113 4.88 -8.54 4.29
N LEU A 114 4.27 -9.73 4.26
CA LEU A 114 4.22 -10.64 5.40
C LEU A 114 5.58 -11.28 5.71
N SER A 115 6.51 -11.31 4.75
CA SER A 115 7.87 -11.81 4.95
C SER A 115 8.75 -10.83 5.76
N ASP A 116 9.71 -11.36 6.52
CA ASP A 116 10.66 -10.56 7.31
C ASP A 116 11.93 -10.17 6.52
N ILE A 117 11.94 -10.43 5.21
CA ILE A 117 13.09 -10.15 4.34
C ILE A 117 13.29 -8.64 4.19
N GLN A 118 12.21 -7.87 4.29
CA GLN A 118 12.22 -6.44 4.06
C GLN A 118 12.02 -5.67 5.36
N LYS A 119 12.95 -4.77 5.65
CA LYS A 119 12.85 -3.86 6.78
C LYS A 119 12.14 -2.59 6.33
N PHE A 120 10.98 -2.34 6.93
CA PHE A 120 10.24 -1.10 6.70
C PHE A 120 10.54 -0.07 7.79
N ARG A 121 10.29 1.21 7.48
CA ARG A 121 10.31 2.29 8.47
C ARG A 121 9.00 2.29 9.25
N LYS A 122 8.86 3.19 10.23
CA LYS A 122 7.56 3.49 10.83
C LYS A 122 6.77 4.47 9.96
N TYR A 123 5.47 4.23 9.82
CA TYR A 123 4.54 5.02 8.99
C TYR A 123 3.54 5.77 9.87
N ASP A 124 3.19 6.98 9.42
CA ASP A 124 2.11 7.77 10.00
C ASP A 124 0.76 7.15 9.66
N ILE A 125 0.67 6.53 8.48
CA ILE A 125 -0.53 5.88 8.02
C ILE A 125 -0.25 4.61 7.20
N ILE A 126 -1.07 3.60 7.42
CA ILE A 126 -1.10 2.37 6.61
C ILE A 126 -2.52 2.17 6.08
N ILE A 127 -2.69 2.17 4.76
CA ILE A 127 -4.00 1.99 4.11
C ILE A 127 -3.94 0.86 3.09
N GLY A 128 -5.09 0.30 2.71
CA GLY A 128 -5.09 -0.69 1.65
C GLY A 128 -6.33 -1.56 1.64
N ASN A 129 -6.33 -2.49 0.68
CA ASN A 129 -7.31 -3.56 0.58
C ASN A 129 -6.54 -4.89 0.58
N PRO A 130 -6.15 -5.40 1.78
CA PRO A 130 -5.38 -6.64 1.85
C PRO A 130 -6.20 -7.84 1.35
N PRO A 131 -5.56 -8.95 0.97
CA PRO A 131 -6.27 -10.11 0.40
C PRO A 131 -7.19 -10.79 1.43
N TRP A 132 -8.44 -11.04 1.05
CA TRP A 132 -9.46 -11.71 1.90
C TRP A 132 -9.43 -13.24 1.80
N GLN A 133 -8.36 -13.82 1.27
CA GLN A 133 -8.23 -15.28 1.19
C GLN A 133 -7.94 -15.86 2.58
N VAL A 134 -8.57 -16.98 2.90
CA VAL A 134 -8.22 -17.77 4.09
C VAL A 134 -6.96 -18.58 3.84
N ILE A 135 -6.18 -18.86 4.90
CA ILE A 135 -4.93 -19.64 4.79
C ILE A 135 -5.16 -20.99 4.07
N ASN A 136 -6.27 -21.67 4.33
CA ASN A 136 -6.61 -22.94 3.66
C ASN A 136 -6.77 -22.83 2.13
N GLY A 137 -7.13 -21.65 1.62
CA GLY A 137 -7.27 -21.40 0.17
C GLY A 137 -5.95 -21.27 -0.58
N ILE A 138 -4.82 -21.17 0.11
CA ILE A 138 -3.50 -21.00 -0.51
C ILE A 138 -2.97 -22.30 -1.11
N CYS A 139 -2.58 -22.31 -2.38
CA CYS A 139 -2.08 -23.54 -3.02
C CYS A 139 -0.72 -24.00 -2.47
N SER A 140 0.18 -23.07 -2.14
CA SER A 140 1.53 -23.38 -1.66
C SER A 140 1.52 -23.87 -0.21
N LEU A 141 1.84 -25.15 0.00
CA LEU A 141 1.99 -25.75 1.34
C LEU A 141 3.05 -25.02 2.17
N LYS A 142 4.21 -24.71 1.57
CA LYS A 142 5.28 -23.95 2.22
C LYS A 142 4.79 -22.57 2.69
N TYR A 143 4.00 -21.88 1.86
CA TYR A 143 3.47 -20.57 2.24
C TYR A 143 2.39 -20.68 3.32
N LYS A 144 1.51 -21.69 3.23
CA LYS A 144 0.55 -22.01 4.30
C LYS A 144 1.22 -22.20 5.66
N GLU A 145 2.27 -23.01 5.72
CA GLU A 145 3.01 -23.26 6.96
C GLU A 145 3.67 -21.99 7.50
N PHE A 146 4.22 -21.16 6.61
CA PHE A 146 4.73 -19.85 6.96
C PHE A 146 3.65 -18.95 7.58
N LEU A 147 2.48 -18.82 6.95
CA LEU A 147 1.36 -18.02 7.46
C LEU A 147 0.85 -18.54 8.81
N LYS A 148 0.74 -19.87 8.98
CA LYS A 148 0.35 -20.50 10.25
C LYS A 148 1.34 -20.18 11.37
N ARG A 149 2.64 -20.24 11.08
CA ARG A 149 3.69 -19.85 12.04
C ARG A 149 3.61 -18.37 12.40
N LEU A 150 3.38 -17.52 11.41
CA LEU A 150 3.24 -16.08 11.62
C LEU A 150 2.01 -15.77 12.50
N ALA A 151 0.86 -16.39 12.21
CA ALA A 151 -0.36 -16.27 13.02
C ALA A 151 -0.11 -16.66 14.48
N LYS A 152 0.55 -17.81 14.71
CA LYS A 152 0.91 -18.27 16.05
C LYS A 152 1.85 -17.30 16.76
N LYS A 153 2.86 -16.77 16.07
CA LYS A 153 3.78 -15.75 16.63
C LYS A 153 3.05 -14.45 17.00
N LYS A 154 2.01 -14.09 16.24
CA LYS A 154 1.17 -12.91 16.46
C LYS A 154 0.07 -13.12 17.51
N GLY A 155 -0.10 -14.34 18.02
CA GLY A 155 -1.13 -14.65 18.99
C GLY A 155 -2.56 -14.60 18.42
N ILE A 156 -2.73 -14.66 17.11
CA ILE A 156 -4.05 -14.65 16.45
C ILE A 156 -4.45 -16.07 16.00
N GLY A 157 -5.72 -16.44 16.21
CA GLY A 157 -6.23 -17.78 15.92
C GLY A 157 -5.83 -18.83 16.97
N VAL A 158 -6.26 -18.68 18.22
CA VAL A 158 -5.71 -19.38 19.41
C VAL A 158 -6.03 -20.91 19.45
N SER A 159 -6.74 -21.47 18.46
CA SER A 159 -6.86 -22.93 18.26
C SER A 159 -6.39 -23.33 16.85
N THR A 160 -5.79 -24.52 16.70
CA THR A 160 -5.23 -25.01 15.42
C THR A 160 -6.27 -25.11 14.29
N GLN A 161 -7.54 -25.38 14.64
CA GLN A 161 -8.67 -25.35 13.72
C GLN A 161 -8.99 -23.92 13.24
N ASN A 162 -8.83 -22.91 14.10
CA ASN A 162 -9.13 -21.52 13.76
C ASN A 162 -8.03 -20.86 12.91
N ILE A 163 -6.75 -21.25 13.05
CA ILE A 163 -5.66 -20.65 12.24
C ILE A 163 -5.86 -20.96 10.75
N SER A 164 -6.26 -22.17 10.41
CA SER A 164 -6.34 -22.59 9.01
C SER A 164 -7.44 -21.85 8.23
N ASN A 165 -8.47 -21.37 8.94
CA ASN A 165 -9.57 -20.57 8.39
C ASN A 165 -9.38 -19.06 8.60
N LEU A 166 -8.24 -18.64 9.18
CA LEU A 166 -7.93 -17.23 9.37
C LEU A 166 -7.76 -16.55 8.00
N GLU A 167 -8.37 -15.37 7.84
CA GLU A 167 -8.13 -14.53 6.69
C GLU A 167 -6.72 -13.92 6.72
N ILE A 168 -6.06 -13.91 5.58
CA ILE A 168 -4.71 -13.32 5.44
C ILE A 168 -4.76 -11.81 5.75
N SER A 169 -5.88 -11.14 5.51
CA SER A 169 -6.15 -9.75 5.90
C SER A 169 -5.83 -9.48 7.38
N SER A 170 -6.07 -10.44 8.28
CA SER A 170 -5.73 -10.36 9.71
C SER A 170 -4.22 -10.31 9.95
N LEU A 171 -3.44 -11.07 9.17
CA LEU A 171 -1.97 -11.03 9.24
C LEU A 171 -1.43 -9.70 8.72
N PHE A 172 -2.05 -9.14 7.67
CA PHE A 172 -1.71 -7.80 7.19
C PHE A 172 -1.99 -6.74 8.24
N LEU A 173 -3.15 -6.78 8.92
CA LEU A 173 -3.49 -5.84 9.98
C LEU A 173 -2.50 -5.94 11.15
N THR A 174 -2.30 -7.14 11.68
CA THR A 174 -1.39 -7.34 12.82
C THR A 174 0.06 -7.00 12.51
N LYS A 175 0.54 -7.24 11.28
CA LYS A 175 1.88 -6.81 10.86
C LYS A 175 1.95 -5.30 10.63
N SER A 176 0.89 -4.68 10.15
CA SER A 176 0.84 -3.22 9.97
C SER A 176 1.02 -2.47 11.28
N VAL A 177 0.46 -2.98 12.38
CA VAL A 177 0.67 -2.42 13.73
C VAL A 177 2.17 -2.37 14.10
N ASP A 178 2.98 -3.37 13.70
CA ASP A 178 4.43 -3.36 13.95
C ASP A 178 5.15 -2.18 13.28
N TYR A 179 4.61 -1.67 12.19
CA TYR A 179 5.19 -0.59 11.40
C TYR A 179 4.45 0.74 11.55
N LEU A 180 3.43 0.81 12.40
CA LEU A 180 2.73 2.03 12.70
C LEU A 180 3.49 2.85 13.75
N LYS A 181 3.54 4.17 13.58
CA LYS A 181 4.00 5.10 14.63
C LYS A 181 2.99 5.15 15.78
N GLU A 182 3.43 5.67 16.92
CA GLU A 182 2.51 6.12 17.97
C GLU A 182 1.52 7.14 17.37
N GLU A 183 0.24 6.99 17.68
CA GLU A 183 -0.87 7.80 17.12
C GLU A 183 -1.08 7.70 15.59
N GLY A 184 -0.38 6.77 14.92
CA GLY A 184 -0.60 6.51 13.50
C GLY A 184 -1.99 5.92 13.23
N LYS A 185 -2.42 5.99 11.97
CA LYS A 185 -3.74 5.53 11.52
C LYS A 185 -3.66 4.29 10.62
N ILE A 186 -4.64 3.41 10.72
CA ILE A 186 -4.83 2.30 9.77
C ILE A 186 -6.19 2.47 9.09
N GLY A 187 -6.21 2.39 7.76
CA GLY A 187 -7.44 2.46 6.95
C GLY A 187 -7.53 1.29 5.98
N PHE A 188 -8.15 0.19 6.41
CA PHE A 188 -8.28 -1.03 5.61
C PHE A 188 -9.71 -1.30 5.16
N VAL A 189 -9.83 -1.87 3.95
CA VAL A 189 -11.05 -2.55 3.52
C VAL A 189 -10.93 -4.03 3.88
N LEU A 190 -11.79 -4.49 4.79
CA LEU A 190 -11.82 -5.86 5.29
C LEU A 190 -13.16 -6.51 4.95
N SER A 191 -13.19 -7.84 4.91
CA SER A 191 -14.45 -8.57 4.77
C SER A 191 -15.31 -8.37 6.02
N ALA A 192 -16.62 -8.56 5.89
CA ALA A 192 -17.54 -8.49 7.04
C ALA A 192 -17.34 -9.65 8.04
N GLY A 193 -16.54 -10.66 7.70
CA GLY A 193 -16.24 -11.81 8.56
C GLY A 193 -15.07 -11.58 9.52
N PHE A 194 -14.57 -10.35 9.59
CA PHE A 194 -13.43 -9.93 10.43
C PHE A 194 -13.80 -9.79 11.91
#